data_AF-A0A5P2BVR1-F1
#
_entry.id   AF-A0A5P2BVR1-F1
#
_cell.length_a   1.000
_cell.length_b   1.000
_cell.length_c   1.000
_cell.angle_alpha   90.00
_cell.angle_beta   90.00
_cell.angle_gamma   90.00
#
_symmetry.space_group_name_H-M   'P 1'
#
loop_
_entity.id
_entity.type
_entity.pdbx_description
1 polymer ?
#
loop_
_entity_poly.entity_id
_entity_poly.type
_entity_poly.pdbx_seq_one_letter_code
_entity_poly.pdbx_strand_id
1 'polypeptide(L)' 'MPEMPYLQQRILVRAAQRDDHAVTSKNADALMSLYAADLVDRGALTPSGLAVARGLLAGESVEAVSPLV' A
#
# COMPACT_ATOMS: atom_id res chain seq x y z
N MET A 1 -10.24 -10.39 8.57
CA MET A 1 -9.30 -9.42 7.97
C MET A 1 -10.09 -8.49 7.07
N PRO A 2 -9.87 -7.17 7.04
CA PRO A 2 -10.21 -6.42 5.84
C PRO A 2 -9.14 -6.78 4.81
N GLU A 3 -9.45 -7.79 4.00
CA GLU A 3 -8.68 -8.13 2.82
C GLU A 3 -8.51 -6.84 2.01
N MET A 4 -7.28 -6.34 1.90
CA MET A 4 -7.07 -5.13 1.11
C MET A 4 -7.36 -5.48 -0.35
N PRO A 5 -8.29 -4.78 -1.03
CA PRO A 5 -8.73 -5.26 -2.33
C PRO A 5 -7.57 -5.24 -3.34
N TYR A 6 -7.63 -6.16 -4.30
CA TYR A 6 -6.56 -6.41 -5.25
C TYR A 6 -6.10 -5.15 -6.03
N LEU A 7 -7.00 -4.18 -6.23
CA LEU A 7 -6.68 -2.92 -6.90
C LEU A 7 -5.71 -2.06 -6.08
N GLN A 8 -5.94 -1.90 -4.78
CA GLN A 8 -5.10 -1.14 -3.86
C GLN A 8 -3.70 -1.76 -3.78
N GLN A 9 -3.61 -3.09 -3.70
CA GLN A 9 -2.33 -3.81 -3.72
C GLN A 9 -1.53 -3.51 -5.00
N ARG A 10 -2.19 -3.56 -6.16
CA ARG A 10 -1.55 -3.23 -7.45
C ARG A 10 -1.06 -1.78 -7.51
N ILE A 11 -1.81 -0.85 -6.92
CA ILE A 11 -1.40 0.56 -6.84
C ILE A 11 -0.13 0.69 -6.00
N LEU A 12 -0.10 0.08 -4.81
CA LEU A 12 1.06 0.11 -3.91
C LEU A 12 2.31 -0.52 -4.56
N VAL A 13 2.16 -1.71 -5.15
CA VAL A 13 3.26 -2.42 -5.83
C VAL A 13 3.84 -1.58 -6.97
N ARG A 14 2.98 -0.99 -7.80
CA ARG A 14 3.43 -0.12 -8.91
C ARG A 14 4.13 1.14 -8.41
N ALA A 15 3.62 1.76 -7.35
CA ALA A 15 4.25 2.94 -6.76
C ALA A 15 5.64 2.61 -6.19
N ALA A 16 5.78 1.48 -5.49
CA ALA A 16 7.06 1.06 -4.90
C ALA A 16 8.14 0.68 -5.93
N GLN A 17 7.75 0.37 -7.16
CA GLN A 17 8.69 0.10 -8.26
C GLN A 17 9.23 1.38 -8.92
N ARG A 18 8.68 2.55 -8.59
CA ARG A 18 9.13 3.84 -9.14
C ARG A 18 10.16 4.47 -8.23
N ASP A 19 11.15 5.14 -8.81
CA ASP A 19 12.18 5.86 -8.04
C ASP A 19 11.60 7.00 -7.19
N ASP A 20 10.50 7.61 -7.63
CA ASP A 20 9.81 8.71 -6.95
C ASP A 20 8.75 8.25 -5.93
N HIS A 21 8.49 6.93 -5.85
CA HIS A 21 7.39 6.32 -5.10
C HIS A 21 6.02 7.00 -5.29
N ALA A 22 5.81 7.65 -6.44
CA ALA A 22 4.59 8.38 -6.71
C ALA A 22 3.42 7.42 -6.95
N VAL A 23 2.28 7.75 -6.36
CA VAL A 23 1.07 6.95 -6.42
C VAL A 23 0.13 7.56 -7.46
N THR A 24 -0.13 6.82 -8.53
CA THR A 24 -1.04 7.25 -9.60
C THR A 24 -2.12 6.20 -9.85
N SER A 25 -3.39 6.60 -9.77
CA SER A 25 -4.53 5.76 -10.12
C SER A 25 -5.68 6.61 -10.66
N LYS A 26 -6.46 6.05 -11.59
CA LYS A 26 -7.71 6.67 -12.08
C LYS A 26 -8.91 6.33 -11.19
N ASN A 27 -8.74 5.39 -10.25
CA ASN A 27 -9.79 5.00 -9.31
C ASN A 27 -9.65 5.80 -8.01
N ALA A 28 -10.53 6.77 -7.83
CA ALA A 28 -10.53 7.67 -6.67
C ALA A 28 -10.83 6.93 -5.36
N ASP A 29 -11.76 5.98 -5.36
CA ASP A 29 -12.14 5.24 -4.15
C ASP A 29 -10.98 4.38 -3.62
N ALA A 30 -10.23 3.75 -4.53
CA ALA A 30 -9.04 3.00 -4.18
C ALA A 30 -7.94 3.91 -3.59
N LEU A 31 -7.75 5.12 -4.13
CA LEU A 31 -6.82 6.10 -3.57
C LEU A 31 -7.28 6.58 -2.18
N MET A 32 -8.56 6.92 -2.04
CA MET A 32 -9.13 7.34 -0.75
C MET A 32 -8.99 6.27 0.33
N SER A 33 -9.17 4.99 -0.04
CA SER A 33 -8.94 3.87 0.88
C SER A 33 -7.48 3.79 1.34
N LEU A 34 -6.53 4.06 0.44
CA LEU A 34 -5.10 4.06 0.75
C LEU A 34 -4.69 5.25 1.63
N TYR A 35 -5.29 6.43 1.41
CA TYR A 35 -5.13 7.60 2.28
C TYR A 35 -5.72 7.34 3.67
N ALA A 36 -6.92 6.77 3.75
CA ALA A 36 -7.56 6.44 5.03
C ALA A 36 -6.77 5.41 5.84
N ALA A 37 -5.98 4.56 5.17
CA ALA A 37 -5.10 3.57 5.78
C ALA A 37 -3.67 4.10 6.07
N ASP A 38 -3.40 5.39 5.83
CA ASP A 38 -2.08 6.03 6.02
C ASP A 38 -0.94 5.37 5.19
N LEU A 39 -1.29 4.79 4.04
CA LEU A 39 -0.32 4.16 3.13
C LEU A 39 0.15 5.11 2.03
N VAL A 40 -0.57 6.21 1.83
CA VAL A 40 -0.28 7.23 0.84
C VAL A 40 -0.49 8.60 1.49
N ASP A 41 0.45 9.51 1.29
CA ASP A 41 0.31 10.92 1.67
C ASP A 41 0.77 11.81 0.52
N ARG A 42 0.03 12.89 0.26
CA ARG A 42 0.29 13.88 -0.82
C ARG A 42 0.66 13.26 -2.17
N GLY A 43 0.08 12.11 -2.51
CA GLY A 43 0.31 11.43 -3.79
C GLY A 43 1.58 10.58 -3.86
N ALA A 44 2.22 10.26 -2.74
CA ALA A 44 3.36 9.35 -2.67
C ALA A 44 3.18 8.31 -1.56
N LEU A 45 3.91 7.19 -1.63
CA LEU A 45 3.90 6.20 -0.56
C LEU A 45 4.45 6.80 0.74
N THR A 46 3.75 6.54 1.85
CA THR A 46 4.31 6.73 3.18
C THR A 46 5.33 5.62 3.48
N PRO A 47 6.14 5.72 4.56
CA PRO A 47 6.99 4.62 4.98
C PRO A 47 6.22 3.31 5.23
N SER A 48 5.02 3.40 5.83
CA SER A 48 4.11 2.26 6.05
C SER A 48 3.61 1.68 4.72
N GLY A 49 3.19 2.53 3.78
CA GLY A 49 2.80 2.12 2.43
C GLY A 49 3.92 1.41 1.68
N LEU A 50 5.15 1.88 1.80
CA LEU A 50 6.32 1.26 1.20
C LEU A 50 6.64 -0.10 1.84
N ALA A 51 6.53 -0.23 3.16
CA ALA A 51 6.72 -1.51 3.85
C ALA A 51 5.70 -2.56 3.38
N VAL A 52 4.42 -2.18 3.31
CA VAL A 52 3.36 -3.04 2.78
C VAL A 52 3.63 -3.42 1.32
N ALA A 53 3.98 -2.45 0.47
CA ALA A 53 4.28 -2.70 -0.94
C ALA A 53 5.48 -3.65 -1.13
N ARG A 54 6.49 -3.56 -0.26
CA ARG A 54 7.65 -4.46 -0.25
C ARG A 54 7.28 -5.88 0.15
N GLY A 55 6.44 -6.05 1.17
CA GLY A 55 5.91 -7.37 1.53
C GLY A 55 5.15 -8.00 0.36
N LEU A 56 4.26 -7.22 -0.28
CA LEU A 56 3.54 -7.66 -1.48
C LEU A 56 4.48 -8.04 -2.65
N LEU A 57 5.57 -7.30 -2.85
CA LEU A 57 6.59 -7.61 -3.87
C LEU A 57 7.38 -8.87 -3.56
N ALA A 58 7.72 -9.10 -2.29
CA ALA A 58 8.43 -10.29 -1.83
C ALA A 58 7.57 -11.56 -1.86
N GLY A 59 6.26 -11.43 -2.10
CA GLY A 59 5.32 -12.53 -1.91
C GLY A 59 5.10 -12.88 -0.43
N GLU A 60 5.53 -11.99 0.49
CA GLU A 60 5.16 -12.09 1.89
C GLU A 60 3.68 -11.74 2.01
N SER A 61 2.86 -12.75 2.27
CA SER A 61 1.55 -12.53 2.88
C SER A 61 1.79 -11.65 4.12
N VAL A 62 1.16 -10.48 4.18
CA VAL A 62 1.28 -9.53 5.29
C VAL A 62 0.63 -10.14 6.54
N GLU A 63 1.31 -11.08 7.17
CA GLU A 63 0.86 -11.80 8.34
C GLU A 63 1.99 -11.74 9.38
N ALA A 64 2.07 -10.62 10.10
CA ALA A 64 2.59 -10.53 11.46
C ALA A 64 2.71 -9.06 11.87
N VAL A 65 1.59 -8.46 12.24
CA VAL A 65 1.59 -7.59 13.42
C VAL A 65 0.51 -8.13 14.35
N SER A 66 0.81 -9.26 14.98
CA SER A 66 0.17 -9.59 16.24
C SER A 66 0.74 -8.64 17.28
N PRO A 67 -0.07 -7.83 17.99
CA PRO A 67 0.40 -7.22 19.22
C PRO A 67 0.63 -8.37 20.20
N LEU A 68 1.90 -8.53 20.57
CA LEU A 68 2.27 -9.26 21.77
C LEU A 68 1.72 -8.48 22.97
N VAL A 69 0.97 -9.19 23.81
CA VAL A 69 0.51 -8.86 25.18
C VAL A 69 -0.75 -8.00 25.29
#